data_AF-G7WQH7-F1
#
_entry.id   AF-G7WQH7-F1
#
_cell.length_a   1.000
_cell.length_b   1.000
_cell.length_c   1.000
_cell.angle_alpha   90.00
_cell.angle_beta   90.00
_cell.angle_gamma   90.00
#
_symmetry.space_group_name_H-M   'P 1'
#
loop_
_entity.id
_entity.type
_entity.pdbx_description
1 polymer ?
#
loop_
_entity_poly.entity_id
_entity_poly.type
_entity_poly.pdbx_seq_one_letter_code
_entity_poly.pdbx_strand_id
1 'polypeptide(L)'
;MRKLDGVVQELEARGLKFRLSTSLRIGYVADVLFKKERVIVLDTRNADPFAVRKLAAAGYKVFVIPEGKLTDDQIRGFCDEVEKGLGR
;
A
#
# COMPACT_ATOMS: atom_id res chain seq x y z
N MET A 1 -17.85 2.65 -1.80
CA MET A 1 -16.57 2.21 -2.36
C MET A 1 -15.56 2.16 -1.21
N ARG A 2 -14.83 1.06 -0.99
CA ARG A 2 -13.80 1.03 0.08
C ARG A 2 -12.59 1.82 -0.41
N LYS A 3 -11.86 2.48 0.50
CA LYS A 3 -10.69 3.31 0.11
C LYS A 3 -9.62 2.50 -0.62
N LEU A 4 -9.38 1.28 -0.14
CA LEU A 4 -8.48 0.33 -0.79
C LEU A 4 -8.89 0.07 -2.24
N ASP A 5 -10.19 -0.06 -2.54
CA ASP A 5 -10.67 -0.29 -3.91
C ASP A 5 -10.28 0.87 -4.83
N GLY A 6 -10.43 2.12 -4.37
CA GLY A 6 -10.06 3.31 -5.14
C GLY A 6 -8.54 3.42 -5.37
N VAL A 7 -7.74 3.10 -4.35
CA VAL A 7 -6.28 3.02 -4.49
C VAL A 7 -5.88 1.92 -5.48
N VAL A 8 -6.48 0.74 -5.39
CA VAL A 8 -6.21 -0.38 -6.30
C VAL A 8 -6.56 0.00 -7.75
N GLN A 9 -7.73 0.59 -7.99
CA GLN A 9 -8.14 1.04 -9.32
C GLN A 9 -7.16 2.06 -9.92
N GLU A 10 -6.71 3.03 -9.12
CA GLU A 10 -5.74 4.03 -9.58
C GLU A 10 -4.36 3.40 -9.88
N LEU A 11 -3.89 2.48 -9.05
CA LEU A 11 -2.64 1.76 -9.30
C LEU A 11 -2.72 0.87 -10.57
N GLU A 12 -3.87 0.25 -10.83
CA GLU A 12 -4.13 -0.51 -12.06
C GLU A 12 -4.19 0.40 -13.29
N ALA A 13 -4.86 1.56 -13.18
CA ALA A 13 -4.94 2.55 -14.25
C ALA A 13 -3.55 3.07 -14.67
N ARG A 14 -2.60 3.11 -13.74
CA ARG A 14 -1.18 3.44 -13.98
C ARG A 14 -0.36 2.27 -14.53
N GLY A 15 -0.95 1.10 -14.70
CA GLY A 15 -0.28 -0.10 -15.20
C GLY A 15 0.74 -0.71 -14.23
N LEU A 16 0.61 -0.42 -12.93
CA LEU A 16 1.51 -0.95 -11.91
C LEU A 16 1.17 -2.42 -11.60
N LYS A 17 2.19 -3.26 -11.46
CA LYS A 17 2.04 -4.70 -11.19
C LYS A 17 2.22 -4.99 -9.70
N PHE A 18 1.16 -5.43 -9.04
CA PHE A 18 1.16 -5.76 -7.62
C PHE A 18 0.38 -7.04 -7.32
N ARG A 19 0.38 -7.46 -6.06
CA ARG A 19 -0.46 -8.53 -5.54
C ARG A 19 -1.33 -8.01 -4.41
N LEU A 20 -2.59 -8.44 -4.37
CA LEU A 20 -3.50 -8.11 -3.28
C LEU A 20 -3.44 -9.14 -2.17
N SER A 21 -3.83 -8.73 -0.95
CA SER A 21 -4.08 -9.60 0.21
C SER A 21 -3.03 -10.70 0.39
N THR A 22 -1.76 -10.33 0.35
CA THR A 22 -0.65 -11.28 0.32
C THR A 22 -0.10 -11.54 1.72
N SER A 23 -0.24 -12.78 2.18
CA SER A 23 0.39 -13.24 3.43
C SER A 23 1.92 -13.28 3.30
N LEU A 24 2.59 -12.63 4.25
CA LEU A 24 4.04 -12.56 4.37
C LEU A 24 4.52 -13.54 5.45
N ARG A 25 5.73 -14.09 5.26
CA ARG A 25 6.35 -15.05 6.19
C ARG A 25 6.54 -14.51 7.62
N ILE A 26 6.52 -13.20 7.77
CA ILE A 26 6.64 -12.50 9.07
C ILE A 26 5.33 -12.41 9.85
N GLY A 27 4.25 -13.03 9.35
CA GLY A 27 2.97 -13.15 10.03
C GLY A 27 2.00 -11.99 9.78
N TYR A 28 2.14 -11.28 8.66
CA TYR A 28 1.26 -10.16 8.29
C TYR A 28 0.68 -10.34 6.89
N VAL A 29 -0.47 -9.72 6.65
CA VAL A 29 -1.08 -9.64 5.32
C VAL A 29 -0.85 -8.24 4.78
N ALA A 30 -0.22 -8.15 3.61
CA ALA A 30 -0.13 -6.91 2.85
C ALA A 30 -1.41 -6.73 2.04
N ASP A 31 -2.08 -5.58 2.17
CA ASP A 31 -3.25 -5.26 1.33
C ASP A 31 -2.86 -5.12 -0.14
N VAL A 32 -1.75 -4.43 -0.41
CA VAL A 32 -1.08 -4.40 -1.71
C VAL A 32 0.41 -4.66 -1.53
N LEU A 33 0.98 -5.54 -2.35
CA LEU A 33 2.40 -5.88 -2.35
C LEU A 33 3.03 -5.68 -3.74
N PHE A 34 4.02 -4.79 -3.80
CA PHE A 34 4.97 -4.66 -4.89
C PHE A 34 6.20 -5.49 -4.57
N LYS A 35 6.18 -6.75 -5.03
CA LYS A 35 7.14 -7.78 -4.58
C LYS A 35 8.59 -7.45 -4.96
N LYS A 36 8.83 -6.87 -6.14
CA LYS A 36 10.20 -6.59 -6.62
C LYS A 36 10.82 -5.43 -5.84
N GLU A 37 10.03 -4.40 -5.61
CA GLU A 37 10.40 -3.13 -4.99
C GLU A 37 10.36 -3.21 -3.44
N ARG A 38 9.84 -4.32 -2.90
CA ARG A 38 9.59 -4.51 -1.45
C ARG A 38 8.76 -3.37 -0.86
N VAL A 39 7.76 -2.91 -1.61
CA VAL A 39 6.83 -1.88 -1.17
C VAL A 39 5.49 -2.52 -0.82
N ILE A 40 4.91 -2.08 0.29
CA ILE A 40 3.62 -2.54 0.79
C ILE A 40 2.71 -1.33 0.97
N VAL A 41 1.47 -1.45 0.53
CA VAL A 41 0.39 -0.54 0.93
C VAL A 41 -0.51 -1.27 1.92
N LEU A 42 -0.85 -0.59 3.02
CA LEU A 42 -1.79 -1.08 4.03
C LEU A 42 -3.03 -0.17 4.09
N ASP A 43 -4.21 -0.78 4.17
CA ASP A 43 -5.41 -0.11 4.63
C ASP A 43 -5.22 0.30 6.10
N THR A 44 -5.74 1.45 6.48
CA THR A 44 -5.58 2.01 7.84
C THR A 44 -6.04 1.05 8.93
N ARG A 45 -7.00 0.18 8.65
CA ARG A 45 -7.49 -0.85 9.60
C ARG A 45 -6.48 -1.97 9.86
N ASN A 46 -5.54 -2.19 8.93
CA ASN A 46 -4.49 -3.21 9.02
C ASN A 46 -3.12 -2.61 9.39
N ALA A 47 -3.04 -1.29 9.51
CA ALA A 47 -1.80 -0.54 9.71
C ALA A 47 -1.56 -0.21 11.18
N ASP A 48 -1.59 -1.21 12.06
CA ASP A 48 -1.22 -0.98 13.46
C ASP A 48 0.28 -0.60 13.57
N PRO A 49 0.67 0.25 14.55
CA PRO A 49 2.05 0.73 14.64
C PRO A 49 3.10 -0.38 14.80
N PHE A 50 2.72 -1.51 15.39
CA PHE A 50 3.61 -2.64 15.56
C PHE A 50 3.80 -3.40 14.24
N ALA A 51 2.74 -3.61 13.46
CA ALA A 51 2.82 -4.15 12.10
C ALA A 51 3.74 -3.29 11.22
N VAL A 52 3.51 -1.97 11.17
CA VAL A 52 4.30 -1.05 10.34
C VAL A 52 5.79 -1.12 10.73
N ARG A 53 6.11 -1.08 12.02
CA ARG A 53 7.50 -1.20 12.50
C ARG A 53 8.12 -2.54 12.14
N LYS A 54 7.39 -3.65 12.29
CA LYS A 54 7.90 -4.98 11.98
C LYS A 54 8.10 -5.20 10.48
N LEU A 55 7.22 -4.66 9.64
CA LEU A 55 7.38 -4.66 8.19
C LEU A 55 8.58 -3.81 7.75
N ALA A 56 8.75 -2.62 8.33
CA ALA A 56 9.91 -1.77 8.07
C ALA A 56 11.22 -2.43 8.52
N ALA A 57 11.26 -3.04 9.70
CA ALA A 57 12.41 -3.81 10.19
C ALA A 57 12.72 -5.02 9.30
N ALA A 58 11.70 -5.62 8.68
CA ALA A 58 11.86 -6.66 7.68
C ALA A 58 12.28 -6.11 6.29
N GLY A 59 12.60 -4.83 6.16
CA GLY A 59 13.11 -4.21 4.94
C GLY A 59 12.06 -3.94 3.87
N TYR A 60 10.80 -3.74 4.29
CA TYR A 60 9.75 -3.24 3.39
C TYR A 60 9.57 -1.74 3.55
N LYS A 61 9.34 -1.04 2.43
CA LYS A 61 8.81 0.32 2.46
C LYS A 61 7.29 0.24 2.61
N VAL A 62 6.74 0.85 3.65
CA VAL A 62 5.32 0.74 3.98
C VAL A 62 4.63 2.08 3.76
N PHE A 63 3.57 2.07 2.97
CA PHE A 63 2.64 3.18 2.80
C PHE A 63 1.32 2.82 3.46
N VAL A 64 0.75 3.75 4.20
CA VAL A 64 -0.53 3.55 4.89
C VAL A 64 -1.55 4.49 4.28
N ILE A 65 -2.68 3.95 3.82
CA ILE A 65 -3.77 4.74 3.24
C ILE A 65 -4.34 5.64 4.34
N PRO A 66 -4.39 6.97 4.16
CA PRO A 66 -4.80 7.88 5.22
C PRO A 66 -6.20 7.59 5.79
N GLU A 67 -6.40 7.99 7.05
CA GLU A 67 -7.69 7.88 7.72
C GLU A 67 -8.75 8.81 7.11
N GLY A 68 -10.04 8.53 7.37
CA GLY A 68 -11.15 9.33 6.83
C GLY A 68 -11.52 9.00 5.38
N LYS A 69 -12.50 9.71 4.81
CA LYS A 69 -12.87 9.57 3.39
C LYS A 69 -11.83 10.29 2.54
N LEU A 70 -11.36 9.65 1.47
CA LEU A 70 -10.44 10.24 0.52
C LEU A 70 -11.21 10.70 -0.72
N THR A 71 -10.90 11.88 -1.22
CA THR A 71 -11.31 12.32 -2.57
C THR A 71 -10.45 11.66 -3.63
N ASP A 72 -10.89 11.69 -4.89
CA ASP A 72 -10.12 11.14 -6.01
C ASP A 72 -8.73 11.78 -6.13
N ASP A 73 -8.61 13.10 -5.90
CA ASP A 73 -7.32 13.78 -5.93
C ASP A 73 -6.41 13.37 -4.78
N GLN A 74 -6.96 13.07 -3.60
CA GLN A 74 -6.17 12.53 -2.49
C GLN A 74 -5.70 11.10 -2.76
N ILE A 75 -6.53 10.29 -3.43
CA ILE A 75 -6.15 8.94 -3.88
C ILE A 75 -5.02 9.03 -4.91
N ARG A 76 -5.14 9.92 -5.91
CA ARG A 76 -4.09 10.16 -6.91
C ARG A 76 -2.78 10.60 -6.25
N GLY A 77 -2.83 11.61 -5.38
CA GLY A 77 -1.64 12.10 -4.68
C GLY A 77 -0.99 11.03 -3.81
N PHE A 78 -1.78 10.17 -3.17
CA PHE A 78 -1.26 9.00 -2.45
C PHE A 78 -0.57 8.00 -3.39
N CYS A 79 -1.20 7.67 -4.51
CA CYS A 79 -0.62 6.77 -5.52
C CYS A 79 0.65 7.36 -6.16
N ASP A 80 0.75 8.68 -6.33
CA ASP A 80 1.96 9.36 -6.79
C ASP A 80 3.14 9.12 -5.83
N GLU A 81 2.90 9.20 -4.52
CA GLU A 81 3.94 8.94 -3.52
C GLU A 81 4.34 7.46 -3.46
N VAL A 82 3.37 6.55 -3.63
CA VAL A 82 3.64 5.12 -3.78
C VAL A 82 4.52 4.88 -5.00
N GLU A 83 4.17 5.44 -6.15
CA GLU A 83 4.88 5.28 -7.42
C GLU A 83 6.32 5.84 -7.37
N LYS A 84 6.52 7.04 -6.82
CA LYS A 84 7.85 7.56 -6.51
C LYS A 84 8.63 6.60 -5.62
N GLY A 85 7.94 5.96 -4.67
CA GLY A 85 8.51 4.95 -3.79
C GLY A 85 8.90 3.63 -4.47
N LEU A 86 8.36 3.34 -5.66
CA LEU A 86 8.77 2.23 -6.51
C LEU A 86 10.02 2.56 -7.34
N GLY A 87 10.44 3.84 -7.36
CA GLY A 87 11.55 4.31 -8.21
C GLY A 87 11.17 4.42 -9.68
N ARG A 88 9.90 4.78 -9.96
CA ARG A 88 9.37 5.04 -11.30
C ARG A 88 9.06 6.52 -11.52
#